data_AF-A0A4R4YG12-F1
#
_entry.id   AF-A0A4R4YG12-F1
#
_cell.length_a   1.000
_cell.length_b   1.000
_cell.length_c   1.000
_cell.angle_alpha   90.00
_cell.angle_beta   90.00
_cell.angle_gamma   90.00
#
_symmetry.space_group_name_H-M   'P 1'
#
loop_
_entity.id
_entity.type
_entity.pdbx_description
1 polymer ?
#
loop_
_entity_poly.entity_id
_entity_poly.type
_entity_poly.pdbx_seq_one_letter_code
_entity_poly.pdbx_strand_id
1 'polypeptide(L)'
;MGVEEALRLWDEFPVRRAPRPIVLMDCAIGRGRLSQREQVLGHRPVVSEVGLPPGILGRLQPKYPDGSAPAVVTSVRRVWPEFRTDRGHRPLPAYRLEFAGATGDLLLLDDSVVARTWWPEGLTGRWRGGLPGMCASVVMDGGRSVRLLFQGALPSYSDVRVRAVHESRTAVLVEVEDLPHRPGSPMPLAAVGRVVMARLEQPLGARVLLVGEGVPVQVMSAG
;
A
#
# COMPACT_ATOMS: atom_id res chain seq x y z
N MET A 1 -12.01 -10.59 9.57
CA MET A 1 -13.03 -10.01 8.67
C MET A 1 -13.57 -11.09 7.74
N GLY A 2 -14.87 -11.12 7.44
CA GLY A 2 -15.44 -12.07 6.47
C GLY A 2 -15.27 -11.64 5.01
N VAL A 3 -15.50 -12.54 4.05
CA VAL A 3 -15.38 -12.30 2.60
C VAL A 3 -16.25 -11.14 2.13
N GLU A 4 -17.53 -11.19 2.49
CA GLU A 4 -18.52 -10.16 2.10
C GLU A 4 -18.15 -8.80 2.70
N GLU A 5 -17.68 -8.79 3.94
CA GLU A 5 -17.25 -7.57 4.62
C GLU A 5 -16.01 -6.97 3.94
N ALA A 6 -15.03 -7.82 3.58
CA ALA A 6 -13.83 -7.41 2.86
C ALA A 6 -14.14 -6.83 1.47
N LEU A 7 -15.08 -7.41 0.72
CA LEU A 7 -15.52 -6.87 -0.57
C LEU A 7 -16.32 -5.57 -0.40
N ARG A 8 -17.18 -5.49 0.62
CA ARG A 8 -18.04 -4.32 0.88
C ARG A 8 -17.26 -3.05 1.11
N LEU A 9 -16.07 -3.14 1.72
CA LEU A 9 -15.14 -2.01 1.85
C LEU A 9 -14.90 -1.31 0.51
N TRP A 10 -14.94 -2.05 -0.61
CA TRP A 10 -14.58 -1.57 -1.94
C TRP A 10 -15.78 -1.25 -2.83
N ASP A 11 -17.02 -1.38 -2.37
CA ASP A 11 -18.23 -1.20 -3.20
C ASP A 11 -18.34 0.19 -3.82
N GLU A 12 -17.83 1.21 -3.11
CA GLU A 12 -17.82 2.60 -3.54
C GLU A 12 -16.60 2.97 -4.38
N PHE A 13 -15.66 2.04 -4.60
CA PHE A 13 -14.47 2.33 -5.41
C PHE A 13 -14.90 2.69 -6.85
N PRO A 14 -14.58 3.91 -7.34
CA PRO A 14 -15.18 4.44 -8.55
C PRO A 14 -14.45 3.95 -9.81
N VAL A 15 -14.60 2.66 -10.13
CA VAL A 15 -13.94 1.98 -11.26
C VAL A 15 -14.18 2.63 -12.63
N ARG A 16 -15.26 3.40 -12.79
CA ARG A 16 -15.63 4.09 -14.04
C ARG A 16 -15.13 5.54 -14.15
N ARG A 17 -14.54 6.11 -13.08
CA ARG A 17 -14.04 7.49 -13.11
C ARG A 17 -12.81 7.59 -14.01
N ALA A 18 -12.73 8.68 -14.78
CA ALA A 18 -11.58 9.01 -15.62
C ALA A 18 -10.97 10.36 -15.16
N PRO A 19 -9.71 10.39 -14.71
CA PRO A 19 -8.82 9.25 -14.49
C PRO A 19 -9.29 8.38 -13.30
N ARG A 20 -8.99 7.08 -13.36
CA ARG A 20 -9.25 6.14 -12.26
C ARG A 20 -8.49 6.60 -11.01
N PRO A 21 -9.11 6.60 -9.81
CA PRO A 21 -8.40 6.91 -8.58
C PRO A 21 -7.26 5.94 -8.29
N ILE A 22 -6.29 6.47 -7.55
CA ILE A 22 -5.07 5.77 -7.18
C ILE A 22 -5.30 5.09 -5.84
N VAL A 23 -5.18 3.76 -5.80
CA VAL A 23 -5.06 3.07 -4.52
C VAL A 23 -3.57 3.08 -4.18
N LEU A 24 -3.21 4.02 -3.30
CA LEU A 24 -1.82 4.21 -2.87
C LEU A 24 -1.48 3.20 -1.79
N MET A 25 -0.45 2.39 -2.03
CA MET A 25 -0.02 1.36 -1.09
C MET A 25 1.18 1.83 -0.26
N ASP A 26 2.25 2.35 -0.86
CA ASP A 26 3.41 2.90 -0.12
C ASP A 26 4.32 3.75 -1.02
N CYS A 27 5.35 4.38 -0.47
CA CYS A 27 6.52 4.88 -1.21
C CYS A 27 7.51 3.73 -1.45
N ALA A 28 8.05 3.59 -2.67
CA ALA A 28 8.89 2.46 -3.06
C ALA A 28 10.42 2.71 -2.89
N ILE A 29 10.86 3.94 -2.58
CA ILE A 29 12.30 4.29 -2.62
C ILE A 29 12.81 4.86 -1.29
N GLY A 30 13.86 4.22 -0.75
CA GLY A 30 14.71 4.76 0.31
C GLY A 30 14.23 4.48 1.73
N ARG A 31 14.99 4.94 2.73
CA ARG A 31 14.63 4.88 4.17
C ARG A 31 13.42 5.80 4.46
N GLY A 32 12.31 5.66 3.73
CA GLY A 32 11.28 6.68 3.57
C GLY A 32 9.86 6.11 3.35
N ARG A 33 9.14 5.77 4.42
CA ARG A 33 7.69 5.45 4.35
C ARG A 33 6.83 6.71 4.44
N LEU A 34 5.62 6.68 3.87
CA LEU A 34 4.59 7.71 4.10
C LEU A 34 4.28 7.91 5.61
N SER A 35 4.59 6.92 6.44
CA SER A 35 4.42 6.92 7.90
C SER A 35 5.60 7.50 8.68
N GLN A 36 6.58 8.14 8.05
CA GLN A 36 7.80 8.60 8.73
C GLN A 36 7.67 9.89 9.53
N ARG A 37 6.49 10.51 9.52
CA ARG A 37 6.24 11.66 10.37
C ARG A 37 6.66 11.36 11.81
N GLU A 38 6.23 10.23 12.39
CA GLU A 38 6.55 9.92 13.79
C GLU A 38 8.05 9.70 14.00
N GLN A 39 8.73 9.05 13.04
CA GLN A 39 10.18 8.83 13.10
C GLN A 39 11.00 10.13 12.98
N VAL A 40 10.59 11.04 12.10
CA VAL A 40 11.32 12.28 11.79
C VAL A 40 10.94 13.41 12.74
N LEU A 41 9.66 13.52 13.08
CA LEU A 41 9.07 14.67 13.78
C LEU A 41 8.52 14.32 15.16
N GLY A 42 8.17 13.05 15.42
CA GLY A 42 7.43 12.68 16.63
C GLY A 42 6.13 13.48 16.75
N HIS A 43 5.87 14.01 17.94
CA HIS A 43 4.73 14.89 18.23
C HIS A 43 5.11 16.37 18.26
N ARG A 44 6.29 16.74 17.72
CA ARG A 44 6.75 18.13 17.70
C ARG A 44 5.87 19.01 16.81
N PRO A 45 5.58 20.26 17.21
CA PRO A 45 5.02 21.25 16.29
C PRO A 45 6.02 21.52 15.16
N VAL A 46 5.52 21.95 14.01
CA VAL A 46 6.37 22.23 12.83
C VAL A 46 6.31 23.70 12.49
N VAL A 47 7.48 24.29 12.27
CA VAL A 47 7.65 25.66 11.73
C VAL A 47 8.50 25.59 10.47
N SER A 48 8.53 26.66 9.68
CA SER A 48 9.29 26.70 8.42
C SER A 48 10.07 28.00 8.30
N GLU A 49 11.34 27.89 7.93
CA GLU A 49 12.20 29.03 7.55
C GLU A 49 12.17 29.28 6.04
N VAL A 50 11.63 28.33 5.28
CA VAL A 50 11.47 28.42 3.83
C VAL A 50 10.00 28.58 3.43
N GLY A 51 9.76 29.13 2.25
CA GLY A 51 8.42 29.22 1.68
C GLY A 51 7.87 27.83 1.35
N LEU A 52 6.80 27.40 2.04
CA LEU A 52 6.13 26.13 1.78
C LEU A 52 4.98 26.31 0.79
N PRO A 53 4.72 25.29 -0.06
CA PRO A 53 3.45 25.20 -0.78
C PRO A 53 2.24 25.31 0.15
N PRO A 54 1.12 25.90 -0.30
CA PRO A 54 -0.09 26.07 0.50
C PRO A 54 -0.55 24.76 1.14
N GLY A 55 -0.98 24.82 2.41
CA GLY A 55 -1.55 23.68 3.13
C GLY A 55 -0.54 22.65 3.64
N ILE A 56 0.72 22.63 3.18
CA ILE A 56 1.74 21.68 3.69
C ILE A 56 1.96 21.86 5.19
N LEU A 57 2.14 23.11 5.66
CA LEU A 57 2.41 23.37 7.06
C LEU A 57 1.28 22.87 7.97
N GLY A 58 0.02 23.02 7.54
CA GLY A 58 -1.14 22.53 8.28
C GLY A 58 -1.17 21.00 8.38
N ARG A 59 -0.85 20.29 7.29
CA ARG A 59 -0.75 18.82 7.27
C ARG A 59 0.39 18.26 8.14
N LEU A 60 1.40 19.09 8.39
CA LEU A 60 2.54 18.76 9.24
C LEU A 60 2.30 19.05 10.72
N GLN A 61 1.17 19.65 11.12
CA GLN A 61 0.93 19.88 12.54
C GLN A 61 0.52 18.57 13.24
N PRO A 62 1.09 18.28 14.43
CA PRO A 62 0.63 17.16 15.24
C PRO A 62 -0.79 17.43 15.74
N LYS A 63 -1.62 16.38 15.83
CA LYS A 63 -2.94 16.48 16.47
C LYS A 63 -2.82 16.79 17.97
N TYR A 64 -1.78 16.27 18.61
CA TYR A 64 -1.47 16.46 20.02
C TYR A 64 0.00 16.85 20.14
N PRO A 65 0.32 18.15 20.27
CA PRO A 65 1.70 18.59 20.48
C PRO A 65 2.19 18.18 21.86
N ASP A 66 3.44 17.74 21.96
CA ASP A 66 4.05 17.24 23.20
C ASP A 66 4.81 18.32 24.00
N GLY A 67 4.73 19.59 23.57
CA GLY A 67 5.45 20.72 24.20
C GLY A 67 6.95 20.78 23.88
N SER A 68 7.47 19.85 23.08
CA SER A 68 8.86 19.87 22.61
C SER A 68 9.14 21.07 21.71
N ALA A 69 10.42 21.42 21.58
CA ALA A 69 10.88 22.43 20.62
C ALA A 69 10.40 22.09 19.19
N PRO A 70 9.95 23.09 18.40
CA PRO A 70 9.47 22.84 17.05
C PRO A 70 10.52 22.21 16.14
N ALA A 71 10.07 21.32 15.25
CA ALA A 71 10.87 20.90 14.11
C ALA A 71 10.84 22.01 13.05
N VAL A 72 12.02 22.47 12.63
CA VAL A 72 12.17 23.58 11.69
C VAL A 72 12.44 23.03 10.29
N VAL A 73 11.56 23.32 9.33
CA VAL A 73 11.81 22.99 7.91
C VAL A 73 12.84 23.97 7.33
N THR A 74 13.94 23.43 6.82
CA THR A 74 15.05 24.20 6.24
C THR A 74 15.14 24.08 4.72
N SER A 75 14.49 23.07 4.14
CA SER A 75 14.46 22.87 2.69
C SER A 75 13.14 22.22 2.26
N VAL A 76 12.63 22.66 1.12
CA VAL A 76 11.50 22.04 0.42
C VAL A 76 11.83 21.95 -1.06
N ARG A 77 11.69 20.75 -1.63
CA ARG A 77 11.84 20.54 -3.07
C ARG A 77 10.75 19.66 -3.61
N ARG A 78 10.22 20.03 -4.78
CA ARG A 78 9.32 19.15 -5.54
C ARG A 78 10.13 18.01 -6.13
N VAL A 79 9.62 16.79 -5.98
CA VAL A 79 10.26 15.55 -6.42
C VAL A 79 9.22 14.59 -7.02
N TRP A 80 9.68 13.58 -7.74
CA TRP A 80 8.83 12.54 -8.34
C TRP A 80 9.31 11.14 -7.95
N PRO A 81 9.33 10.78 -6.66
CA PRO A 81 9.73 9.45 -6.25
C PRO A 81 8.70 8.42 -6.73
N GLU A 82 9.14 7.17 -6.86
CA GLU A 82 8.23 6.07 -7.17
C GLU A 82 7.40 5.71 -5.95
N PHE A 83 6.08 5.64 -6.15
CA PHE A 83 5.14 5.11 -5.19
C PHE A 83 4.57 3.79 -5.70
N ARG A 84 4.37 2.86 -4.79
CA ARG A 84 3.64 1.63 -5.03
C ARG A 84 2.15 1.90 -4.97
N THR A 85 1.46 1.49 -6.01
CA THR A 85 0.00 1.55 -6.12
C THR A 85 -0.56 0.17 -6.44
N ASP A 86 -1.89 0.03 -6.43
CA ASP A 86 -2.55 -1.18 -6.91
C ASP A 86 -2.29 -1.46 -8.40
N ARG A 87 -1.75 -0.49 -9.16
CA ARG A 87 -1.42 -0.59 -10.59
C ARG A 87 0.07 -0.50 -10.88
N GLY A 88 0.89 -0.98 -9.96
CA GLY A 88 2.33 -0.98 -10.13
C GLY A 88 2.99 0.25 -9.51
N HIS A 89 4.30 0.35 -9.74
CA HIS A 89 5.06 1.53 -9.34
C HIS A 89 4.81 2.66 -10.33
N ARG A 90 4.75 3.88 -9.80
CA ARG A 90 4.68 5.07 -10.64
C ARG A 90 5.32 6.26 -9.96
N PRO A 91 6.04 7.12 -10.69
CA PRO A 91 6.45 8.41 -10.18
C PRO A 91 5.21 9.27 -9.92
N LEU A 92 5.10 9.84 -8.71
CA LEU A 92 4.04 10.79 -8.35
C LEU A 92 4.68 12.06 -7.81
N PRO A 93 4.13 13.25 -8.14
CA PRO A 93 4.64 14.49 -7.58
C PRO A 93 4.47 14.49 -6.05
N ALA A 94 5.54 14.88 -5.39
CA ALA A 94 5.65 14.98 -3.95
C ALA A 94 6.58 16.15 -3.58
N TYR A 95 6.64 16.47 -2.30
CA TYR A 95 7.57 17.42 -1.70
C TYR A 95 8.47 16.66 -0.75
N ARG A 96 9.78 16.81 -0.92
CA ARG A 96 10.77 16.37 0.04
C ARG A 96 11.11 17.54 0.95
N LEU A 97 10.95 17.32 2.24
CA LEU A 97 11.21 18.28 3.31
C LEU A 97 12.41 17.82 4.12
N GLU A 98 13.33 18.74 4.37
CA GLU A 98 14.48 18.52 5.24
C GLU A 98 14.32 19.41 6.48
N PHE A 99 14.73 18.91 7.64
CA PHE A 99 14.52 19.57 8.93
C PHE A 99 15.85 19.83 9.63
N ALA A 100 15.96 20.98 10.31
CA ALA A 100 17.14 21.32 11.09
C ALA A 100 17.45 20.25 12.14
N GLY A 101 18.67 19.71 12.10
CA GLY A 101 19.15 18.72 13.07
C GLY A 101 18.47 17.34 13.03
N ALA A 102 17.62 17.06 12.03
CA ALA A 102 16.98 15.76 11.89
C ALA A 102 17.80 14.79 11.02
N THR A 103 17.86 13.53 11.41
CA THR A 103 18.45 12.45 10.59
C THR A 103 17.39 11.89 9.65
N GLY A 104 17.21 12.53 8.50
CA GLY A 104 16.28 12.08 7.45
C GLY A 104 15.49 13.21 6.82
N ASP A 105 14.80 12.88 5.73
CA ASP A 105 13.83 13.75 5.06
C ASP A 105 12.40 13.22 5.25
N LEU A 106 11.42 14.06 4.94
CA LEU A 106 10.02 13.65 4.88
C LEU A 106 9.50 13.85 3.47
N LEU A 107 8.88 12.81 2.92
CA LEU A 107 8.17 12.88 1.64
C LEU A 107 6.67 13.11 1.89
N LEU A 108 6.14 14.21 1.34
CA LEU A 108 4.72 14.53 1.33
C LEU A 108 4.16 14.45 -0.07
N LEU A 109 3.08 13.70 -0.28
CA LEU A 109 2.40 13.72 -1.57
C LEU A 109 1.81 15.10 -1.89
N ASP A 110 1.92 15.49 -3.15
CA ASP A 110 1.29 16.68 -3.70
C ASP A 110 -0.24 16.57 -3.55
N ASP A 111 -0.91 17.67 -3.18
CA ASP A 111 -2.35 17.67 -2.92
C ASP A 111 -3.18 17.27 -4.15
N SER A 112 -2.68 17.57 -5.35
CA SER A 112 -3.32 17.11 -6.60
C SER A 112 -3.32 15.59 -6.73
N VAL A 113 -2.35 14.90 -6.12
CA VAL A 113 -2.31 13.43 -6.06
C VAL A 113 -3.18 12.92 -4.92
N VAL A 114 -3.10 13.55 -3.73
CA VAL A 114 -3.94 13.18 -2.57
C VAL A 114 -5.42 13.22 -2.94
N ALA A 115 -5.88 14.27 -3.63
CA ALA A 115 -7.25 14.42 -4.12
C ALA A 115 -7.68 13.34 -5.13
N ARG A 116 -6.73 12.61 -5.71
CA ARG A 116 -6.95 11.48 -6.63
C ARG A 116 -6.73 10.12 -5.97
N THR A 117 -6.25 10.08 -4.73
CA THR A 117 -6.14 8.82 -4.00
C THR A 117 -7.50 8.39 -3.50
N TRP A 118 -7.68 7.08 -3.39
CA TRP A 118 -8.86 6.50 -2.77
C TRP A 118 -8.41 5.39 -1.83
N TRP A 119 -9.05 5.32 -0.67
CA TRP A 119 -8.85 4.28 0.32
C TRP A 119 -10.17 4.02 1.02
N PRO A 120 -10.56 2.75 1.24
CA PRO A 120 -11.87 2.47 1.81
C PRO A 120 -11.91 2.89 3.27
N GLU A 121 -13.06 3.43 3.69
CA GLU A 121 -13.34 3.61 5.12
C GLU A 121 -13.40 2.24 5.81
N GLY A 122 -12.95 2.16 7.07
CA GLY A 122 -12.91 0.90 7.82
C GLY A 122 -11.66 0.03 7.58
N LEU A 123 -10.97 0.17 6.44
CA LEU A 123 -9.67 -0.49 6.26
C LEU A 123 -8.56 0.35 6.89
N THR A 124 -7.99 -0.17 7.98
CA THR A 124 -6.95 0.54 8.71
C THR A 124 -5.78 0.95 7.80
N GLY A 125 -5.26 2.17 8.01
CA GLY A 125 -4.11 2.68 7.25
C GLY A 125 -2.83 1.86 7.44
N ARG A 126 -2.75 0.98 8.45
CA ARG A 126 -1.61 0.06 8.65
C ARG A 126 -1.39 -0.89 7.48
N TRP A 127 -2.43 -1.12 6.67
CA TRP A 127 -2.37 -1.93 5.46
C TRP A 127 -1.89 -1.14 4.23
N ARG A 128 -1.63 0.17 4.37
CA ARG A 128 -0.86 0.94 3.39
C ARG A 128 0.59 0.44 3.45
N GLY A 129 0.85 -0.54 2.61
CA GLY A 129 2.02 -1.41 2.70
C GLY A 129 1.74 -2.80 2.12
N GLY A 130 0.47 -3.14 1.89
CA GLY A 130 0.05 -4.50 1.61
C GLY A 130 0.14 -5.38 2.85
N LEU A 131 -0.17 -6.67 2.68
CA LEU A 131 0.08 -7.66 3.72
C LEU A 131 1.59 -7.92 3.85
N PRO A 132 2.13 -8.06 5.07
CA PRO A 132 3.50 -8.55 5.26
C PRO A 132 3.72 -9.88 4.54
N GLY A 133 4.88 -10.03 3.89
CA GLY A 133 5.21 -11.26 3.14
C GLY A 133 4.52 -11.39 1.78
N MET A 134 3.65 -10.45 1.39
CA MET A 134 3.06 -10.44 0.05
C MET A 134 3.87 -9.58 -0.91
N CYS A 135 4.07 -10.11 -2.11
CA CYS A 135 4.73 -9.41 -3.21
C CYS A 135 3.70 -8.95 -4.25
N ALA A 136 4.19 -8.23 -5.28
CA ALA A 136 3.38 -7.84 -6.42
C ALA A 136 2.77 -9.06 -7.13
N SER A 137 1.56 -8.89 -7.63
CA SER A 137 0.88 -9.87 -8.50
C SER A 137 1.09 -9.52 -9.96
N VAL A 138 1.04 -10.53 -10.82
CA VAL A 138 1.07 -10.36 -12.27
C VAL A 138 -0.28 -10.75 -12.83
N VAL A 139 -0.88 -9.87 -13.63
CA VAL A 139 -2.10 -10.15 -14.37
C VAL A 139 -1.72 -10.49 -15.81
N MET A 140 -2.32 -11.57 -16.30
CA MET A 140 -2.02 -12.21 -17.59
C MET A 140 -3.33 -12.54 -18.31
N ASP A 141 -3.23 -13.12 -19.51
CA ASP A 141 -4.36 -13.64 -20.29
C ASP A 141 -5.48 -12.59 -20.49
N GLY A 142 -5.09 -11.39 -20.93
CA GLY A 142 -6.03 -10.28 -21.14
C GLY A 142 -6.75 -9.83 -19.87
N GLY A 143 -6.17 -10.09 -18.69
CA GLY A 143 -6.76 -9.73 -17.42
C GLY A 143 -7.42 -10.87 -16.66
N ARG A 144 -7.49 -12.09 -17.20
CA ARG A 144 -8.31 -13.19 -16.65
C ARG A 144 -7.54 -14.17 -15.78
N SER A 145 -6.21 -14.05 -15.72
CA SER A 145 -5.37 -14.87 -14.85
C SER A 145 -4.54 -13.99 -13.95
N VAL A 146 -4.49 -14.32 -12.66
CA VAL A 146 -3.69 -13.61 -11.67
C VAL A 146 -2.67 -14.57 -11.09
N ARG A 147 -1.40 -14.19 -11.20
CA ARG A 147 -0.28 -14.84 -10.53
C ARG A 147 0.07 -14.07 -9.27
N LEU A 148 -0.15 -14.67 -8.11
CA LEU A 148 0.17 -14.09 -6.81
C LEU A 148 1.47 -14.69 -6.27
N LEU A 149 2.35 -13.84 -5.74
CA LEU A 149 3.59 -14.23 -5.10
C LEU A 149 3.48 -14.05 -3.58
N PHE A 150 3.58 -15.15 -2.86
CA PHE A 150 3.54 -15.24 -1.40
C PHE A 150 4.91 -15.58 -0.83
N GLN A 151 5.24 -15.07 0.35
CA GLN A 151 6.35 -15.56 1.16
C GLN A 151 5.77 -16.39 2.30
N GLY A 152 6.18 -17.66 2.38
CA GLY A 152 5.70 -18.58 3.40
C GLY A 152 6.80 -19.49 3.93
N ALA A 153 6.38 -20.48 4.71
CA ALA A 153 7.23 -21.53 5.27
C ALA A 153 7.93 -22.36 4.18
N LEU A 154 8.92 -23.17 4.61
CA LEU A 154 9.58 -24.15 3.74
C LEU A 154 8.54 -25.14 3.16
N PRO A 155 8.72 -25.63 1.91
CA PRO A 155 7.72 -26.52 1.29
C PRO A 155 7.50 -27.82 2.06
N SER A 156 8.49 -28.26 2.84
CA SER A 156 8.39 -29.43 3.71
C SER A 156 7.50 -29.22 4.95
N TYR A 157 7.09 -27.97 5.22
CA TYR A 157 6.28 -27.59 6.38
C TYR A 157 4.87 -27.17 6.00
N SER A 158 4.70 -26.47 4.87
CA SER A 158 3.39 -26.13 4.34
C SER A 158 3.42 -25.93 2.83
N ASP A 159 2.26 -26.13 2.22
CA ASP A 159 1.95 -25.68 0.89
C ASP A 159 0.95 -24.51 0.93
N VAL A 160 0.72 -23.85 -0.21
CA VAL A 160 -0.25 -22.78 -0.36
C VAL A 160 -1.07 -22.99 -1.62
N ARG A 161 -2.38 -22.73 -1.55
CA ARG A 161 -3.25 -22.78 -2.73
C ARG A 161 -4.31 -21.70 -2.72
N VAL A 162 -4.83 -21.39 -3.91
CA VAL A 162 -6.06 -20.59 -4.02
C VAL A 162 -7.22 -21.44 -3.52
N ARG A 163 -7.88 -20.97 -2.46
CA ARG A 163 -9.09 -21.58 -1.92
C ARG A 163 -10.31 -21.19 -2.74
N ALA A 164 -10.43 -19.90 -3.03
CA ALA A 164 -11.56 -19.31 -3.74
C ALA A 164 -11.19 -17.97 -4.38
N VAL A 165 -11.98 -17.57 -5.38
CA VAL A 165 -11.94 -16.24 -5.99
C VAL A 165 -13.34 -15.65 -5.89
N HIS A 166 -13.44 -14.45 -5.35
CA HIS A 166 -14.71 -13.74 -5.18
C HIS A 166 -14.66 -12.43 -5.95
N GLU A 167 -15.60 -12.25 -6.87
CA GLU A 167 -15.63 -11.08 -7.74
C GLU A 167 -16.81 -10.18 -7.42
N SER A 168 -16.54 -8.88 -7.30
CA SER A 168 -17.55 -7.83 -7.29
C SER A 168 -17.38 -6.95 -8.52
N ARG A 169 -18.28 -5.97 -8.66
CA ARG A 169 -18.20 -4.94 -9.70
C ARG A 169 -16.93 -4.10 -9.58
N THR A 170 -16.40 -3.92 -8.37
CA THR A 170 -15.32 -2.96 -8.08
C THR A 170 -14.02 -3.61 -7.61
N ALA A 171 -14.07 -4.85 -7.15
CA ALA A 171 -12.92 -5.57 -6.63
C ALA A 171 -12.97 -7.07 -6.92
N VAL A 172 -11.82 -7.72 -6.77
CA VAL A 172 -11.63 -9.17 -6.88
C VAL A 172 -10.82 -9.62 -5.68
N LEU A 173 -11.39 -10.44 -4.81
CA LEU A 173 -10.72 -11.02 -3.65
C LEU A 173 -10.26 -12.43 -3.97
N VAL A 174 -8.95 -12.68 -3.87
CA VAL A 174 -8.39 -14.02 -3.95
C VAL A 174 -8.11 -14.53 -2.54
N GLU A 175 -8.80 -15.60 -2.17
CA GLU A 175 -8.52 -16.32 -0.93
C GLU A 175 -7.41 -17.34 -1.16
N VAL A 176 -6.38 -17.25 -0.34
CA VAL A 176 -5.28 -18.21 -0.31
C VAL A 176 -5.26 -18.86 1.05
N GLU A 177 -5.13 -20.17 1.07
CA GLU A 177 -5.04 -20.95 2.30
C GLU A 177 -3.68 -21.64 2.39
N ASP A 178 -3.13 -21.66 3.60
CA ASP A 178 -1.96 -22.45 3.95
C ASP A 178 -2.40 -23.88 4.28
N LEU A 179 -1.66 -24.85 3.76
CA LEU A 179 -1.87 -26.27 3.98
C LEU A 179 -0.70 -26.83 4.79
N PRO A 180 -0.76 -26.84 6.13
CA PRO A 180 0.34 -27.30 6.96
C PRO A 180 0.53 -28.82 6.82
N HIS A 181 1.75 -29.24 6.52
CA HIS A 181 2.16 -30.65 6.53
C HIS A 181 2.64 -31.11 7.91
N ARG A 182 3.15 -30.16 8.72
CA ARG A 182 3.75 -30.44 10.03
C ARG A 182 3.22 -29.48 11.11
N PRO A 183 1.92 -29.51 11.42
CA PRO A 183 1.35 -28.62 12.42
C PRO A 183 2.03 -28.81 13.78
N GLY A 184 2.39 -27.71 14.44
CA GLY A 184 3.02 -27.70 15.76
C GLY A 184 4.51 -28.08 15.79
N SER A 185 5.13 -28.39 14.65
CA SER A 185 6.57 -28.71 14.60
C SER A 185 7.43 -27.44 14.64
N PRO A 186 8.59 -27.46 15.33
CA PRO A 186 9.55 -26.36 15.25
C PRO A 186 10.04 -26.21 13.80
N MET A 187 10.07 -24.96 13.33
CA MET A 187 10.44 -24.61 11.97
C MET A 187 11.53 -23.55 11.99
N PRO A 188 12.57 -23.65 11.13
CA PRO A 188 13.51 -22.57 10.92
C PRO A 188 12.79 -21.28 10.50
N LEU A 189 13.28 -20.14 10.98
CA LEU A 189 12.79 -18.84 10.49
C LEU A 189 13.28 -18.65 9.05
N ALA A 190 12.40 -18.93 8.09
CA ALA A 190 12.67 -18.82 6.66
C ALA A 190 11.46 -18.21 5.94
N ALA A 191 11.72 -17.48 4.86
CA ALA A 191 10.71 -16.92 3.97
C ALA A 191 10.99 -17.41 2.55
N VAL A 192 10.15 -18.30 2.03
CA VAL A 192 10.30 -18.85 0.68
C VAL A 192 9.20 -18.34 -0.23
N GLY A 193 9.58 -17.85 -1.40
CA GLY A 193 8.64 -17.44 -2.43
C GLY A 193 7.79 -18.61 -2.94
N ARG A 194 6.49 -18.39 -3.06
CA ARG A 194 5.48 -19.30 -3.61
C ARG A 194 4.64 -18.58 -4.62
N VAL A 195 4.31 -19.28 -5.69
CA VAL A 195 3.45 -18.74 -6.74
C VAL A 195 2.16 -19.53 -6.74
N VAL A 196 1.04 -18.83 -6.65
CA VAL A 196 -0.28 -19.41 -6.87
C VAL A 196 -0.99 -18.67 -8.00
N MET A 197 -1.86 -19.40 -8.68
CA MET A 197 -2.57 -18.94 -9.85
C MET A 197 -4.07 -18.94 -9.56
N ALA A 198 -4.71 -17.79 -9.77
CA ALA A 198 -6.16 -17.63 -9.71
C ALA A 198 -6.70 -17.32 -11.10
N ARG A 199 -7.82 -17.96 -11.46
CA ARG A 199 -8.57 -17.66 -12.69
C ARG A 199 -9.75 -16.77 -12.34
N LEU A 200 -9.98 -15.75 -13.16
CA LEU A 200 -11.06 -14.80 -13.02
C LEU A 200 -12.16 -15.08 -14.06
N GLU A 201 -13.41 -14.95 -13.63
CA GLU A 201 -14.60 -14.99 -14.47
C GLU A 201 -14.65 -13.81 -15.44
N GLN A 202 -14.16 -12.64 -15.02
CA GLN A 202 -14.03 -11.45 -15.84
C GLN A 202 -12.60 -10.89 -15.79
N PRO A 203 -12.13 -10.18 -16.83
CA PRO A 203 -10.85 -9.49 -16.76
C PRO A 203 -10.78 -8.57 -15.55
N LEU A 204 -9.65 -8.49 -14.84
CA LEU A 204 -9.49 -7.61 -13.69
C LEU A 204 -9.88 -6.16 -14.04
N GLY A 205 -9.45 -5.69 -15.22
CA GLY A 205 -9.80 -4.36 -15.72
C GLY A 205 -9.46 -3.27 -14.69
N ALA A 206 -10.41 -2.37 -14.41
CA ALA A 206 -10.27 -1.30 -13.42
C ALA A 206 -10.52 -1.74 -11.96
N ARG A 207 -10.91 -3.00 -11.72
CA ARG A 207 -11.25 -3.52 -10.38
C ARG A 207 -10.02 -3.77 -9.53
N VAL A 208 -10.11 -3.54 -8.24
CA VAL A 208 -8.97 -3.69 -7.32
C VAL A 208 -8.75 -5.18 -7.01
N LEU A 209 -7.51 -5.66 -7.12
CA LEU A 209 -7.16 -7.00 -6.67
C LEU A 209 -6.90 -6.97 -5.15
N LEU A 210 -7.57 -7.84 -4.41
CA LEU A 210 -7.53 -7.94 -2.97
C LEU A 210 -7.08 -9.34 -2.53
N VAL A 211 -6.55 -9.42 -1.31
CA VAL A 211 -6.34 -10.67 -0.57
C VAL A 211 -6.74 -10.50 0.89
N GLY A 212 -6.90 -11.62 1.60
CA GLY A 212 -7.14 -11.65 3.04
C GLY A 212 -8.33 -10.79 3.44
N GLU A 213 -8.11 -9.85 4.36
CA GLU A 213 -9.15 -8.93 4.88
C GLU A 213 -9.45 -7.74 3.95
N GLY A 214 -9.47 -7.97 2.63
CA GLY A 214 -9.73 -6.91 1.65
C GLY A 214 -8.55 -5.97 1.43
N VAL A 215 -7.32 -6.44 1.67
CA VAL A 215 -6.09 -5.65 1.52
C VAL A 215 -5.71 -5.60 0.04
N PRO A 216 -5.47 -4.41 -0.53
CA PRO A 216 -5.16 -4.29 -1.95
C PRO A 216 -3.77 -4.84 -2.24
N VAL A 217 -3.62 -5.41 -3.43
CA VAL A 217 -2.37 -5.95 -3.94
C VAL A 217 -1.91 -5.13 -5.13
N GLN A 218 -0.61 -4.90 -5.21
CA GLN A 218 -0.01 -4.31 -6.40
C GLN A 218 -0.17 -5.27 -7.57
N VAL A 219 -0.71 -4.78 -8.68
CA VAL A 219 -0.80 -5.52 -9.94
C VAL A 219 0.20 -4.95 -10.95
N MET A 220 0.97 -5.85 -11.53
CA MET A 220 1.78 -5.64 -12.72
C MET A 220 1.08 -6.32 -13.90
N SER A 221 1.07 -5.68 -15.07
CA SER A 221 0.57 -6.35 -16.29
C SER A 221 1.74 -7.06 -16.96
N ALA A 222 1.56 -8.33 -17.31
CA ALA A 222 2.41 -8.94 -18.34
C ALA A 222 1.94 -8.38 -19.69
N GLY A 223 2.88 -7.82 -20.46
CA GLY A 223 2.61 -7.34 -21.82
C GLY A 223 2.18 -8.45 -22.76
#